data_AF-A0A7S4JN45-F1
#
_entry.id   AF-A0A7S4JN45-F1
#
_cell.length_a   1.000
_cell.length_b   1.000
_cell.length_c   1.000
_cell.angle_alpha   90.00
_cell.angle_beta   90.00
_cell.angle_gamma   90.00
#
_symmetry.space_group_name_H-M   'P 1'
#
loop_
_entity.id
_entity.type
_entity.pdbx_description
1 polymer ?
#
loop_
_entity_poly.entity_id
_entity_poly.type
_entity_poly.pdbx_seq_one_letter_code
_entity_poly.pdbx_strand_id
1 'polypeptide(L)'
;AIHKKPMGGGLSAVGGNSEYTYYRPTDAKYANLVEKLYADIPVLLPSLGLAGEPLPLLWTCDYIPKNPDDWELGPYDRSCPDEKTEYTVGEFNCSCVGISKFQAVCGGEKTLADVPDEDYYDACELTDLMGIKAVEMISAKKGA
;
A
#
# COMPACT_ATOMS: atom_id res chain seq x y z
N ALA A 1 -1.83 6.10 -2.94
CA ALA A 1 -1.49 4.74 -3.40
C ALA A 1 -0.07 4.71 -3.94
N ILE A 2 0.63 3.57 -3.81
CA ILE A 2 1.95 3.37 -4.40
C ILE A 2 1.79 2.37 -5.53
N HIS A 3 2.07 2.78 -6.77
CA HIS A 3 2.12 1.88 -7.91
C HIS A 3 3.57 1.42 -8.10
N LYS A 4 3.80 0.11 -7.94
CA LYS A 4 5.10 -0.52 -8.13
C LYS A 4 5.08 -1.29 -9.45
N LYS A 5 5.83 -0.82 -10.44
CA LYS A 5 5.94 -1.46 -11.75
C LYS A 5 7.28 -2.18 -11.87
N PRO A 6 7.31 -3.50 -12.10
CA PRO A 6 8.55 -4.24 -12.32
C PRO A 6 9.37 -3.63 -13.47
N MET A 7 10.65 -3.38 -13.21
CA MET A 7 11.59 -2.96 -14.26
C MET A 7 11.74 -4.09 -15.31
N GLY A 8 11.87 -3.71 -16.58
CA GLY A 8 12.06 -4.67 -17.68
C GLY A 8 10.85 -5.57 -17.99
N GLY A 9 9.67 -5.28 -17.44
CA GLY A 9 8.43 -6.04 -17.72
C GLY A 9 8.32 -7.38 -16.99
N GLY A 10 9.15 -7.61 -15.97
CA GLY A 10 9.09 -8.80 -15.12
C GLY A 10 7.78 -8.92 -14.33
N LEU A 11 7.59 -10.05 -13.64
CA LEU A 11 6.40 -10.30 -12.82
C LEU A 11 6.53 -9.82 -11.38
N SER A 12 7.75 -9.54 -10.91
CA SER A 12 8.01 -9.24 -9.50
C SER A 12 8.44 -7.78 -9.30
N ALA A 13 7.77 -7.12 -8.36
CA ALA A 13 8.04 -5.75 -7.96
C ALA A 13 8.83 -5.64 -6.64
N VAL A 14 9.40 -6.76 -6.16
CA VAL A 14 10.05 -6.85 -4.85
C VAL A 14 11.57 -6.62 -4.94
N GLY A 15 12.20 -6.22 -3.83
CA GLY A 15 13.66 -6.16 -3.72
C GLY A 15 14.34 -5.04 -4.52
N GLY A 16 13.65 -3.92 -4.77
CA GLY A 16 14.23 -2.76 -5.46
C GLY A 16 14.20 -2.83 -6.98
N ASN A 17 13.59 -3.85 -7.58
CA ASN A 17 13.47 -4.02 -9.02
C ASN A 17 12.22 -3.36 -9.63
N SER A 18 11.85 -2.19 -9.13
CA SER A 18 10.60 -1.52 -9.49
C SER A 18 10.76 -0.03 -9.73
N GLU A 19 10.02 0.47 -10.71
CA GLU A 19 9.70 1.89 -10.81
C GLU A 19 8.51 2.19 -9.90
N TYR A 20 8.64 3.24 -9.10
CA TYR A 20 7.62 3.65 -8.14
C TYR A 20 6.94 4.93 -8.63
N THR A 21 5.60 4.92 -8.60
CA THR A 21 4.81 6.15 -8.78
C THR A 21 3.91 6.34 -7.57
N TYR A 22 3.94 7.55 -7.02
CA TYR A 22 3.19 7.92 -5.84
C TYR A 22 1.96 8.74 -6.24
N TYR A 23 0.80 8.31 -5.78
CA TYR A 23 -0.49 8.97 -6.01
C TYR A 23 -1.09 9.42 -4.69
N ARG A 24 -1.56 10.65 -4.64
CA ARG A 24 -2.34 11.17 -3.51
C ARG A 24 -3.73 10.50 -3.49
N PRO A 25 -4.36 10.38 -2.31
CA PRO A 25 -5.75 9.88 -2.24
C PRO A 25 -6.75 10.70 -3.05
N THR A 26 -6.42 11.96 -3.36
CA THR A 26 -7.23 12.89 -4.16
C THR A 26 -6.98 12.81 -5.65
N ASP A 27 -5.97 12.06 -6.10
CA ASP A 27 -5.67 11.94 -7.53
C ASP A 27 -6.76 11.09 -8.20
N ALA A 28 -7.19 11.48 -9.40
CA ALA A 28 -8.23 10.75 -10.14
C ALA A 28 -7.80 9.29 -10.44
N LYS A 29 -6.50 9.10 -10.69
CA LYS A 29 -5.93 7.79 -10.93
C LYS A 29 -5.93 6.97 -9.63
N TYR A 30 -6.63 5.85 -9.65
CA TYR A 30 -6.89 4.96 -8.51
C TYR A 30 -7.82 5.51 -7.41
N ALA A 31 -8.59 6.58 -7.66
CA ALA A 31 -9.60 7.06 -6.71
C ALA A 31 -10.60 5.94 -6.32
N ASN A 32 -11.10 5.21 -7.32
CA ASN A 32 -11.98 4.06 -7.13
C ASN A 32 -11.37 2.96 -6.26
N LEU A 33 -10.03 2.82 -6.26
CA LEU A 33 -9.33 1.84 -5.43
C LEU A 33 -9.38 2.22 -3.94
N VAL A 34 -9.22 3.51 -3.65
CA VAL A 34 -9.35 4.05 -2.30
C VAL A 34 -10.77 3.87 -1.80
N GLU A 35 -11.77 4.24 -2.61
CA GLU A 35 -13.19 4.04 -2.28
C GLU A 35 -13.52 2.57 -2.04
N LYS A 36 -13.02 1.68 -2.91
CA LYS A 36 -13.17 0.23 -2.76
C LYS A 36 -12.57 -0.27 -1.45
N LEU A 37 -11.36 0.17 -1.09
CA LEU A 37 -10.75 -0.21 0.19
C LEU A 37 -11.63 0.17 1.38
N TYR A 38 -12.15 1.40 1.40
CA TYR A 38 -13.07 1.84 2.47
C TYR A 38 -14.38 1.06 2.51
N ALA A 39 -14.91 0.66 1.35
CA ALA A 39 -16.09 -0.20 1.26
C ALA A 39 -15.81 -1.65 1.69
N ASP A 40 -14.59 -2.16 1.46
CA ASP A 40 -14.19 -3.52 1.80
C ASP A 40 -13.86 -3.67 3.30
N ILE A 41 -13.35 -2.64 3.97
CA ILE A 41 -12.94 -2.67 5.40
C ILE A 41 -14.00 -3.27 6.35
N PRO A 42 -15.29 -2.87 6.29
CA PRO A 42 -16.32 -3.42 7.18
C PRO A 42 -16.54 -4.94 7.04
N VAL A 43 -16.24 -5.50 5.88
CA VAL A 43 -16.37 -6.93 5.60
C VAL A 43 -15.04 -7.65 5.88
N LEU A 44 -13.92 -6.97 5.60
CA LEU A 44 -12.58 -7.45 5.80
C LEU A 44 -12.27 -7.77 7.27
N LEU A 45 -12.46 -6.79 8.16
CA LEU A 45 -12.05 -6.93 9.56
C LEU A 45 -12.73 -8.14 10.24
N PRO A 46 -14.05 -8.39 10.06
CA PRO A 46 -14.66 -9.63 10.50
C PRO A 46 -14.05 -10.90 9.90
N SER A 47 -13.77 -10.91 8.60
CA SER A 47 -13.13 -12.07 7.94
C SER A 47 -11.73 -12.38 8.48
N LEU A 48 -11.02 -11.37 8.98
CA LEU A 48 -9.71 -11.51 9.62
C LEU A 48 -9.79 -11.80 11.12
N GLY A 49 -11.00 -11.88 11.71
CA GLY A 49 -11.18 -12.05 13.15
C GLY A 49 -10.87 -10.79 13.97
N LEU A 50 -10.87 -9.62 13.33
CA LEU A 50 -10.56 -8.31 13.91
C LEU A 50 -11.82 -7.43 14.06
N ALA A 51 -13.01 -8.04 14.14
CA ALA A 51 -14.25 -7.30 14.26
C ALA A 51 -14.25 -6.40 15.53
N GLY A 52 -14.52 -5.10 15.35
CA GLY A 52 -14.55 -4.13 16.44
C GLY A 52 -13.17 -3.58 16.85
N GLU A 53 -12.08 -4.13 16.32
CA GLU A 53 -10.75 -3.57 16.49
C GLU A 53 -10.53 -2.40 15.51
N PRO A 54 -9.74 -1.37 15.88
CA PRO A 54 -9.33 -0.34 14.93
C PRO A 54 -8.47 -0.96 13.82
N LEU A 55 -8.41 -0.28 12.67
CA LEU A 55 -7.45 -0.64 11.63
C LEU A 55 -6.02 -0.59 12.23
N PRO A 56 -5.13 -1.51 11.83
CA PRO A 56 -3.75 -1.47 12.29
C PRO A 56 -3.10 -0.11 11.98
N LEU A 57 -2.15 0.32 12.81
CA LEU A 57 -1.42 1.57 12.55
C LEU A 57 -0.50 1.47 11.34
N LEU A 58 0.07 0.28 11.14
CA LEU A 58 1.01 0.00 10.07
C LEU A 58 0.55 -1.26 9.34
N TRP A 59 0.00 -1.08 8.14
CA TRP A 59 -0.42 -2.16 7.26
C TRP A 59 -0.44 -1.70 5.80
N THR A 60 -0.41 -2.64 4.88
CA THR A 60 -0.69 -2.41 3.46
C THR A 60 -1.70 -3.42 2.96
N CYS A 61 -2.38 -3.03 1.87
CA CYS A 61 -3.22 -3.89 1.07
C CYS A 61 -2.74 -3.79 -0.38
N ASP A 62 -2.34 -4.91 -0.93
CA ASP A 62 -1.79 -4.99 -2.27
C ASP A 62 -2.91 -5.42 -3.22
N TYR A 63 -3.26 -4.52 -4.14
CA TYR A 63 -4.29 -4.74 -5.14
C TYR A 63 -3.67 -5.16 -6.46
N ILE A 64 -4.18 -6.24 -7.02
CA ILE A 64 -3.77 -6.77 -8.33
C ILE A 64 -4.84 -6.36 -9.35
N PRO A 65 -4.46 -5.68 -10.45
CA PRO A 65 -5.39 -5.39 -11.52
C PRO A 65 -5.80 -6.70 -12.20
N LYS A 66 -7.09 -6.85 -12.45
CA LYS A 66 -7.66 -7.92 -13.28
C LYS A 66 -8.64 -7.30 -14.28
N ASN A 67 -8.84 -7.96 -15.40
CA ASN A 67 -9.95 -7.56 -16.27
C ASN A 67 -11.28 -7.97 -15.64
N PRO A 68 -12.38 -7.29 -16.02
CA PRO A 68 -13.72 -7.78 -15.74
C PRO A 68 -13.88 -9.26 -16.13
N ASP A 69 -14.67 -9.99 -15.36
CA ASP A 69 -14.89 -11.42 -15.62
C ASP A 69 -15.59 -11.65 -16.98
N ASP A 70 -16.29 -10.64 -17.51
CA ASP A 70 -16.94 -10.62 -18.82
C ASP A 70 -16.07 -9.96 -19.93
N TRP A 71 -14.79 -9.70 -19.68
CA TRP A 71 -13.89 -9.11 -20.67
C TRP A 71 -13.68 -10.04 -21.86
N GLU A 72 -13.94 -9.55 -23.08
CA GLU A 72 -13.95 -10.34 -24.31
C GLU A 72 -12.63 -11.07 -24.59
N LEU A 73 -11.50 -10.44 -24.26
CA LEU A 73 -10.15 -11.01 -24.46
C LEU A 73 -9.68 -11.89 -23.30
N GLY A 74 -10.52 -12.07 -22.28
CA GLY A 74 -10.26 -12.90 -21.11
C GLY A 74 -9.53 -12.18 -19.97
N PRO A 75 -9.44 -12.82 -18.79
CA PRO A 75 -9.03 -12.18 -17.53
C PRO A 75 -7.56 -11.76 -17.48
N TYR A 76 -6.71 -12.30 -18.37
CA TYR A 76 -5.25 -12.07 -18.40
C TYR A 76 -4.80 -11.13 -19.51
N ASP A 77 -5.72 -10.64 -20.35
CA ASP A 77 -5.41 -9.59 -21.31
C ASP A 77 -4.92 -8.32 -20.59
N ARG A 78 -4.06 -7.52 -21.21
CA ARG A 78 -3.50 -6.29 -20.60
C ARG A 78 -3.93 -5.02 -21.31
N SER A 79 -4.93 -5.12 -22.18
CA SER A 79 -5.45 -3.99 -22.96
C SER A 79 -6.70 -3.35 -22.36
N CYS A 80 -7.23 -3.91 -21.27
CA CYS A 80 -8.36 -3.33 -20.56
C CYS A 80 -8.01 -1.91 -20.08
N PRO A 81 -8.83 -0.90 -20.41
CA PRO A 81 -8.57 0.46 -19.99
C PRO A 81 -8.76 0.62 -18.48
N ASP A 82 -8.07 1.61 -17.88
CA ASP A 82 -8.08 1.84 -16.42
C ASP A 82 -9.51 1.99 -15.87
N GLU A 83 -10.45 2.58 -16.65
CA GLU A 83 -11.84 2.80 -16.24
C GLU A 83 -12.67 1.51 -16.15
N LYS A 84 -12.23 0.44 -16.83
CA LYS A 84 -12.86 -0.88 -16.80
C LYS A 84 -12.05 -1.89 -15.99
N THR A 85 -10.81 -1.57 -15.64
CA THR A 85 -9.95 -2.47 -14.88
C THR A 85 -10.51 -2.67 -13.48
N GLU A 86 -10.74 -3.93 -13.12
CA GLU A 86 -11.13 -4.30 -11.77
C GLU A 86 -9.87 -4.54 -10.92
N TYR A 87 -10.01 -4.41 -9.61
CA TYR A 87 -8.93 -4.66 -8.68
C TYR A 87 -9.38 -5.66 -7.63
N THR A 88 -8.61 -6.73 -7.49
CA THR A 88 -8.79 -7.69 -6.41
C THR A 88 -7.68 -7.51 -5.39
N VAL A 89 -8.00 -7.70 -4.12
CA VAL A 89 -6.95 -7.77 -3.11
C VAL A 89 -6.19 -9.08 -3.28
N GLY A 90 -4.87 -8.99 -3.39
CA GLY A 90 -3.97 -10.14 -3.38
C GLY A 90 -3.40 -10.45 -2.00
N GLU A 91 -3.01 -9.41 -1.24
CA GLU A 91 -2.31 -9.59 0.03
C GLU A 91 -2.62 -8.45 1.03
N PHE A 92 -2.66 -8.80 2.32
CA PHE A 92 -2.60 -7.86 3.44
C PHE A 92 -1.32 -8.10 4.23
N ASN A 93 -0.56 -7.03 4.45
CA ASN A 93 0.69 -7.11 5.21
C ASN A 93 0.60 -6.22 6.45
N CYS A 94 0.99 -6.78 7.59
CA CYS A 94 1.19 -6.02 8.85
C CYS A 94 2.57 -6.27 9.48
N SER A 95 3.29 -7.32 9.04
CA SER A 95 4.62 -7.70 9.56
C SER A 95 5.79 -7.13 8.75
N CYS A 96 5.60 -6.91 7.45
CA CYS A 96 6.64 -6.51 6.50
C CYS A 96 6.28 -5.22 5.75
N VAL A 97 5.63 -4.28 6.43
CA VAL A 97 5.22 -3.02 5.79
C VAL A 97 6.45 -2.18 5.48
N GLY A 98 6.74 -2.03 4.20
CA GLY A 98 7.85 -1.22 3.72
C GLY A 98 7.50 0.26 3.65
N ILE A 99 8.30 1.11 4.28
CA ILE A 99 8.28 2.56 4.05
C ILE A 99 9.09 2.83 2.78
N SER A 100 8.39 2.93 1.64
CA SER A 100 9.04 2.92 0.32
C SER A 100 10.02 4.08 0.08
N LYS A 101 9.87 5.17 0.83
CA LYS A 101 10.79 6.32 0.78
C LYS A 101 12.13 6.07 1.49
N PHE A 102 12.21 5.04 2.33
CA PHE A 102 13.47 4.51 2.86
C PHE A 102 14.05 3.36 2.01
N GLN A 103 13.53 3.07 0.81
CA GLN A 103 13.98 1.93 0.00
C GLN A 103 15.49 1.96 -0.32
N ALA A 104 16.12 3.13 -0.35
CA ALA A 104 17.55 3.27 -0.61
C ALA A 104 18.44 2.48 0.38
N VAL A 105 17.94 2.22 1.59
CA VAL A 105 18.68 1.46 2.62
C VAL A 105 18.37 -0.04 2.62
N CYS A 106 17.54 -0.53 1.70
CA CYS A 106 17.21 -1.94 1.62
C CYS A 106 18.41 -2.77 1.11
N GLY A 107 19.06 -3.48 2.05
CA GLY A 107 20.09 -4.50 1.77
C GLY A 107 21.53 -3.99 1.88
N GLY A 108 22.44 -4.86 2.33
CA GLY A 108 23.89 -4.64 2.30
C GLY A 108 24.41 -3.61 3.31
N GLU A 109 25.36 -2.78 2.86
CA GLU A 109 26.13 -1.82 3.67
C GLU A 109 25.52 -0.40 3.69
N LYS A 110 24.42 -0.17 2.96
CA LYS A 110 23.78 1.14 2.86
C LYS A 110 23.14 1.56 4.18
N THR A 111 23.13 2.86 4.42
CA THR A 111 22.65 3.48 5.65
C THR A 111 21.66 4.59 5.34
N LEU A 112 21.04 5.19 6.36
CA LEU A 112 20.15 6.35 6.18
C LEU A 112 20.83 7.53 5.47
N ALA A 113 22.17 7.62 5.47
CA ALA A 113 22.90 8.63 4.72
C ALA A 113 22.80 8.46 3.19
N ASP A 114 22.37 7.29 2.71
CA ASP A 114 22.17 6.99 1.29
C ASP A 114 20.75 7.35 0.81
N VAL A 115 19.86 7.80 1.71
CA VAL A 115 18.51 8.27 1.38
C VAL A 115 18.60 9.75 0.98
N PRO A 116 18.06 10.17 -0.17
CA PRO A 116 17.95 11.58 -0.50
C PRO A 116 17.18 12.35 0.57
N ASP A 117 17.61 13.57 0.91
CA ASP A 117 16.97 14.37 1.96
C ASP A 117 15.45 14.52 1.77
N GLU A 118 14.99 14.73 0.53
CA GLU A 118 13.55 14.82 0.21
C GLU A 118 12.80 13.55 0.62
N ASP A 119 13.33 12.39 0.25
CA ASP A 119 12.72 11.10 0.59
C ASP A 119 12.83 10.81 2.09
N TYR A 120 13.93 11.22 2.74
CA TYR A 120 14.12 11.06 4.17
C TYR A 120 13.06 11.83 4.96
N TYR A 121 12.87 13.12 4.66
CA TYR A 121 11.91 13.95 5.37
C TYR A 121 10.46 13.53 5.10
N ASP A 122 10.10 13.17 3.86
CA ASP A 122 8.77 12.63 3.52
C ASP A 122 8.48 11.32 4.29
N ALA A 123 9.47 10.42 4.36
CA ALA A 123 9.36 9.19 5.13
C ALA A 123 9.20 9.46 6.64
N CYS A 124 9.93 10.43 7.18
CA CYS A 124 9.86 10.84 8.58
C CYS A 124 8.45 11.33 8.95
N GLU A 125 7.80 12.13 8.11
CA GLU A 125 6.43 12.60 8.37
C GLU A 125 5.46 11.44 8.61
N LEU A 126 5.55 10.40 7.76
CA LEU A 126 4.73 9.20 7.90
C LEU A 126 5.05 8.43 9.19
N THR A 127 6.33 8.21 9.48
CA THR A 127 6.74 7.45 10.68
C THR A 127 6.47 8.19 11.97
N ASP A 128 6.58 9.52 11.97
CA ASP A 128 6.26 10.36 13.13
C ASP A 128 4.76 10.34 13.40
N LEU A 129 3.93 10.45 12.36
CA LEU A 129 2.48 10.29 12.49
C LEU A 129 2.10 8.94 13.09
N MET A 130 2.73 7.85 12.64
CA MET A 130 2.53 6.52 13.22
C MET A 130 2.90 6.49 14.71
N GLY A 131 4.02 7.10 15.08
CA GLY A 131 4.45 7.23 16.48
C GLY A 131 3.45 8.01 17.33
N ILE A 132 2.97 9.15 16.83
CA ILE A 132 1.94 9.96 17.49
C ILE A 132 0.67 9.13 17.73
N LYS A 133 0.18 8.43 16.70
CA LYS A 133 -1.03 7.60 16.81
C LYS A 133 -0.85 6.44 17.79
N ALA A 134 0.33 5.82 17.82
CA ALA A 134 0.64 4.78 18.81
C ALA A 134 0.59 5.33 20.25
N VAL A 135 1.16 6.51 20.48
CA VAL A 135 1.13 7.18 21.80
C VAL A 135 -0.30 7.52 22.21
N GLU A 136 -1.11 8.07 21.30
CA GLU A 136 -2.53 8.36 21.54
C GLU A 136 -3.30 7.10 21.97
N MET A 137 -3.13 5.99 21.25
CA MET A 137 -3.80 4.72 21.54
C MET A 137 -3.38 4.14 22.90
N ILE A 138 -2.09 4.15 23.22
CA ILE A 138 -1.58 3.67 24.51
C ILE A 138 -2.12 4.54 25.65
N SER A 139 -2.15 5.85 25.45
CA SER A 139 -2.60 6.81 26.47
C SER A 139 -4.10 6.67 26.74
N ALA A 140 -4.92 6.49 25.70
CA ALA A 140 -6.35 6.21 25.82
C ALA A 140 -6.62 4.91 26.60
N LYS A 141 -5.79 3.87 26.43
CA LYS A 141 -5.91 2.60 27.18
C LYS A 141 -5.44 2.70 28.63
N LYS A 142 -4.42 3.50 28.93
CA LYS A 142 -3.94 3.71 30.32
C LYS A 142 -4.90 4.54 31.17
N GLY A 143 -5.73 5.37 30.55
CA GLY A 143 -6.75 6.18 31.21
C GLY A 143 -8.11 5.49 31.38
N ALA A 144 -8.23 4.21 31.02
CA ALA A 144 -9.44 3.39 31.11
C ALA A 144 -9.38 2.39 32.27
#